data_AF-A0A965W1J3-F1
#
_entry.id   AF-A0A965W1J3-F1
#
_cell.length_a   1.000
_cell.length_b   1.000
_cell.length_c   1.000
_cell.angle_alpha   90.00
_cell.angle_beta   90.00
_cell.angle_gamma   90.00
#
_symmetry.space_group_name_H-M   'P 1'
#
loop_
_entity.id
_entity.type
_entity.pdbx_description
1 polymer ?
#
loop_
_entity_poly.entity_id
_entity_poly.type
_entity_poly.pdbx_seq_one_letter_code
_entity_poly.pdbx_strand_id
1 'polypeptide(L)'
;MPATTTVTTNLQNASQPTLPRQLSPLYRQRAEAFNESLPASVDACLKTYFKDLNGMSPAAGMYIKVISQVEKPLIEHVLRYVRCNQVRAASILGINRNTLRKKIQSLNIDLGKIVGDVGA
;
A
#
# COMPACT_ATOMS: atom_id res chain seq x y z
N MET A 1 -56.37 16.47 -4.41
CA MET A 1 -55.80 16.15 -5.74
C MET A 1 -54.59 17.05 -5.94
N PRO A 2 -53.44 16.54 -6.40
CA PRO A 2 -52.47 15.61 -5.79
C PRO A 2 -51.16 16.39 -5.46
N ALA A 3 -50.03 15.88 -4.93
CA ALA A 3 -49.50 14.53 -4.86
C ALA A 3 -48.54 14.39 -3.65
N THR A 4 -48.59 13.20 -3.06
CA THR A 4 -47.49 12.47 -2.42
C THR A 4 -46.18 12.59 -3.19
N THR A 5 -45.03 12.74 -2.52
CA THR A 5 -43.80 11.98 -2.84
C THR A 5 -42.84 12.01 -1.65
N THR A 6 -42.75 10.84 -1.02
CA THR A 6 -41.66 10.37 -0.17
C THR A 6 -40.31 10.49 -0.89
N VAL A 7 -39.29 11.08 -0.27
CA VAL A 7 -37.91 10.68 -0.54
C VAL A 7 -37.22 10.41 0.80
N THR A 8 -37.21 9.12 1.12
CA THR A 8 -36.33 8.46 2.08
C THR A 8 -34.88 8.85 1.77
N THR A 9 -34.27 9.70 2.60
CA THR A 9 -32.81 9.88 2.60
C THR A 9 -32.18 8.62 3.16
N ASN A 10 -31.78 7.76 2.23
CA ASN A 10 -31.24 6.45 2.49
C ASN A 10 -29.89 6.54 3.24
N LEU A 11 -29.82 5.86 4.39
CA LEU A 11 -28.61 5.53 5.13
C LEU A 11 -27.80 4.48 4.35
N GLN A 12 -27.13 4.90 3.29
CA GLN A 12 -26.05 4.14 2.65
C GLN A 12 -25.09 5.12 1.98
N ASN A 13 -24.32 5.84 2.80
CA ASN A 13 -23.12 6.49 2.28
C ASN A 13 -21.97 6.29 3.26
N ALA A 14 -21.59 5.02 3.41
CA ALA A 14 -20.32 4.63 3.99
C ALA A 14 -19.42 4.10 2.86
N SER A 15 -18.34 4.85 2.61
CA SER A 15 -17.02 4.29 2.28
C SER A 15 -16.89 3.53 0.96
N GLN A 16 -17.03 4.23 -0.17
CA GLN A 16 -16.25 3.86 -1.36
C GLN A 16 -15.17 4.92 -1.60
N PRO A 17 -13.88 4.54 -1.75
CA PRO A 17 -12.87 5.48 -2.23
C PRO A 17 -13.29 5.93 -3.63
N THR A 18 -13.53 7.23 -3.81
CA THR A 18 -13.89 7.80 -5.10
C THR A 18 -12.73 7.65 -6.08
N LEU A 19 -12.84 6.67 -6.97
CA LEU A 19 -11.85 6.39 -8.01
C LEU A 19 -11.82 7.54 -9.04
N PRO A 20 -10.62 7.99 -9.50
CA PRO A 20 -10.50 9.02 -10.53
C PRO A 20 -11.20 8.64 -11.84
N ARG A 21 -11.72 9.66 -12.52
CA ARG A 21 -12.88 9.58 -13.40
C ARG A 21 -12.79 8.67 -14.63
N GLN A 22 -11.60 8.26 -15.12
CA GLN A 22 -11.42 7.11 -16.03
C GLN A 22 -9.97 6.60 -15.96
N LEU A 23 -9.75 5.38 -15.45
CA LEU A 23 -8.47 4.69 -15.61
C LEU A 23 -8.40 4.16 -17.05
N SER A 24 -7.29 4.39 -17.76
CA SER A 24 -7.12 3.77 -19.09
C SER A 24 -7.19 2.24 -18.97
N PRO A 25 -7.69 1.51 -19.98
CA PRO A 25 -7.77 0.05 -19.94
C PRO A 25 -6.44 -0.62 -19.53
N LEU A 26 -5.31 -0.03 -19.90
CA LEU A 26 -3.97 -0.51 -19.55
C LEU A 26 -3.66 -0.38 -18.04
N TYR A 27 -4.09 0.69 -17.38
CA TYR A 27 -3.90 0.83 -15.93
C TYR A 27 -4.68 -0.22 -15.15
N ARG A 28 -5.92 -0.52 -15.60
CA ARG A 28 -6.74 -1.55 -14.97
C ARG A 28 -6.10 -2.93 -15.10
N GLN A 29 -5.73 -3.30 -16.32
CA GLN A 29 -5.07 -4.58 -16.60
C GLN A 29 -3.79 -4.74 -15.77
N ARG A 30 -2.99 -3.68 -15.65
CA ARG A 30 -1.74 -3.71 -14.89
C ARG A 30 -1.96 -3.76 -13.38
N ALA A 31 -3.02 -3.13 -12.87
CA ALA A 31 -3.43 -3.24 -11.47
C ALA A 31 -3.97 -4.65 -11.12
N GLU A 32 -4.77 -5.25 -12.01
CA GLU A 32 -5.26 -6.62 -11.86
C GLU A 32 -4.08 -7.61 -11.87
N ALA A 33 -3.17 -7.51 -12.84
CA ALA A 33 -1.96 -8.32 -12.88
C ALA A 33 -1.09 -8.16 -11.62
N PHE A 34 -0.98 -6.94 -11.08
CA PHE A 34 -0.27 -6.69 -9.83
C PHE A 34 -0.96 -7.38 -8.63
N ASN A 35 -2.29 -7.27 -8.54
CA ASN A 35 -3.08 -7.89 -7.47
C ASN A 35 -2.99 -9.41 -7.48
N GLU A 36 -2.81 -10.03 -8.64
CA GLU A 36 -2.60 -11.48 -8.77
C GLU A 36 -1.15 -11.90 -8.50
N SER A 37 -0.18 -11.13 -9.02
CA SER A 37 1.24 -11.49 -8.98
C SER A 37 1.89 -11.31 -7.61
N LEU A 38 1.49 -10.30 -6.84
CA LEU A 38 2.12 -10.02 -5.54
C LEU A 38 1.84 -11.14 -4.51
N PRO A 39 0.59 -11.60 -4.29
CA PRO A 39 0.32 -12.72 -3.39
C PRO A 39 1.08 -13.99 -3.79
N ALA A 40 1.12 -14.31 -5.09
CA ALA A 40 1.85 -15.47 -5.59
C ALA A 40 3.36 -15.39 -5.31
N SER A 41 3.95 -14.20 -5.45
CA SER A 41 5.37 -13.97 -5.17
C SER A 41 5.69 -14.11 -3.68
N VAL A 42 4.81 -13.60 -2.81
CA VAL A 42 4.96 -13.74 -1.36
C VAL A 42 4.83 -15.21 -0.94
N ASP A 43 3.85 -15.94 -1.47
CA ASP A 43 3.66 -17.37 -1.20
C ASP A 43 4.88 -18.20 -1.61
N ALA A 44 5.42 -17.98 -2.81
CA ALA A 44 6.62 -18.66 -3.28
C ALA A 44 7.84 -18.38 -2.38
N CYS A 45 8.01 -17.13 -1.94
CA CYS A 45 9.09 -16.74 -1.02
C CYS A 45 8.94 -17.44 0.35
N LEU A 46 7.73 -17.43 0.92
CA LEU A 46 7.45 -18.09 2.20
C LEU A 46 7.64 -19.60 2.12
N LYS A 47 7.16 -20.25 1.05
CA LYS A 47 7.37 -21.69 0.81
C LYS A 47 8.85 -22.05 0.80
N THR A 48 9.67 -21.24 0.12
CA THR A 48 11.12 -21.44 0.08
C THR A 48 11.73 -21.29 1.47
N TYR A 49 11.39 -20.21 2.19
CA TYR A 49 11.87 -19.97 3.55
C TYR A 49 11.51 -21.13 4.51
N PHE A 50 10.28 -21.62 4.50
CA PHE A 50 9.87 -22.73 5.36
C PHE A 50 10.50 -24.06 4.97
N LYS A 51 10.80 -24.28 3.68
CA LYS A 51 11.55 -25.44 3.22
C LYS A 51 12.98 -25.40 3.76
N ASP A 52 13.62 -24.24 3.75
CA ASP A 52 15.00 -24.05 4.19
C ASP A 52 15.17 -24.16 5.71
N LEU A 53 14.10 -23.96 6.48
CA LEU A 53 14.11 -24.14 7.93
C LEU A 53 14.41 -25.59 8.37
N ASN A 54 14.27 -26.60 7.49
CA ASN A 54 14.69 -27.99 7.74
C ASN A 54 14.22 -28.56 9.10
N GLY A 55 13.02 -28.21 9.54
CA GLY A 55 12.44 -28.67 10.83
C GLY A 55 12.75 -27.78 12.03
N MET A 56 13.48 -26.68 11.86
CA MET A 56 13.66 -25.64 12.89
C MET A 56 12.44 -24.72 12.94
N SER A 57 12.08 -24.29 14.15
CA SER A 57 11.01 -23.31 14.33
C SER A 57 11.45 -21.93 13.82
N PRO A 58 10.56 -21.18 13.14
CA PRO A 58 10.85 -19.80 12.76
C PRO A 58 11.15 -18.94 13.99
N ALA A 59 12.01 -17.93 13.81
CA ALA A 59 12.27 -16.95 14.86
C ALA A 59 10.97 -16.22 15.27
N ALA A 60 10.82 -15.97 16.58
CA ALA A 60 9.72 -15.16 17.11
C ALA A 60 9.69 -13.77 16.42
N GLY A 61 8.48 -13.25 16.19
CA GLY A 61 8.29 -11.96 15.54
C GLY A 61 8.36 -11.99 14.00
N MET A 62 8.19 -13.17 13.37
CA MET A 62 8.18 -13.31 11.91
C MET A 62 7.19 -12.36 11.22
N TYR A 63 6.00 -12.15 11.80
CA TYR A 63 5.02 -11.19 11.28
C TYR A 63 5.63 -9.79 11.11
N ILE A 64 6.27 -9.26 12.16
CA ILE A 64 6.88 -7.92 12.12
C ILE A 64 8.01 -7.88 11.09
N LYS A 65 8.83 -8.93 11.00
CA LYS A 65 9.92 -9.02 10.00
C LYS A 65 9.39 -9.00 8.57
N VAL A 66 8.38 -9.81 8.25
CA VAL A 66 7.81 -9.87 6.90
C VAL A 66 7.13 -8.55 6.55
N ILE A 67 6.30 -8.01 7.45
CA ILE A 67 5.59 -6.75 7.21
C ILE A 67 6.57 -5.59 7.01
N SER A 68 7.64 -5.49 7.80
CA SER A 68 8.66 -4.45 7.61
C SER A 68 9.43 -4.58 6.30
N GLN A 69 9.69 -5.81 5.82
CA GLN A 69 10.32 -6.05 4.52
C GLN A 69 9.43 -5.66 3.34
N VAL A 70 8.11 -5.78 3.46
CA VAL A 70 7.16 -5.38 2.41
C VAL A 70 6.84 -3.88 2.49
N GLU A 71 6.66 -3.35 3.69
CA GLU A 71 6.24 -1.98 3.90
C GLU A 71 7.33 -0.97 3.56
N LYS A 72 8.60 -1.28 3.85
CA LYS A 72 9.74 -0.41 3.51
C LYS A 72 9.82 -0.07 2.02
N PRO A 73 9.92 -1.04 1.08
CA PRO A 73 9.99 -0.71 -0.34
C PRO A 73 8.72 -0.03 -0.85
N LEU A 74 7.54 -0.41 -0.34
CA LEU A 74 6.28 0.28 -0.68
C LEU A 74 6.35 1.78 -0.38
N ILE A 75 6.78 2.15 0.82
CA ILE A 75 6.89 3.55 1.24
C ILE A 75 7.99 4.27 0.43
N GLU A 76 9.15 3.64 0.22
CA GLU A 76 10.24 4.22 -0.56
C GLU A 76 9.84 4.52 -2.01
N HIS A 77 9.14 3.59 -2.68
CA HIS A 77 8.66 3.79 -4.05
C HIS A 77 7.63 4.92 -4.13
N VAL A 78 6.69 5.01 -3.19
CA VAL A 78 5.71 6.11 -3.18
C VAL A 78 6.37 7.44 -2.88
N LEU A 79 7.30 7.50 -1.91
CA LEU A 79 8.06 8.72 -1.62
C LEU A 79 8.85 9.19 -2.84
N ARG A 80 9.50 8.27 -3.57
CA ARG A 80 10.20 8.58 -4.82
C ARG A 80 9.24 9.14 -5.87
N TYR A 81 8.10 8.49 -6.07
CA TYR A 81 7.08 8.90 -7.03
C TYR A 81 6.57 10.33 -6.79
N VAL A 82 6.41 10.74 -5.53
CA VAL A 82 5.96 12.09 -5.18
C VAL A 82 7.09 13.07 -4.84
N ARG A 83 8.34 12.73 -5.17
CA ARG A 83 9.53 13.55 -4.90
C ARG A 83 9.64 13.98 -3.43
N CYS A 84 9.48 13.00 -2.53
CA CYS A 84 9.53 13.15 -1.07
C CYS A 84 8.44 14.06 -0.46
N ASN A 85 7.38 14.39 -1.19
CA ASN A 85 6.21 15.06 -0.63
C ASN A 85 5.40 14.11 0.28
N GLN A 86 5.66 14.14 1.58
CA GLN A 86 5.02 13.25 2.56
C GLN A 86 3.49 13.38 2.62
N VAL A 87 2.93 14.56 2.35
CA VAL A 87 1.46 14.75 2.36
C VAL A 87 0.82 13.99 1.21
N ARG A 88 1.39 14.12 0.00
CA ARG A 88 0.93 13.37 -1.17
C ARG A 88 1.19 11.87 -1.02
N ALA A 89 2.35 11.48 -0.49
CA ALA A 89 2.66 10.07 -0.22
C ALA A 89 1.64 9.44 0.73
N ALA A 90 1.33 10.13 1.84
CA ALA A 90 0.34 9.67 2.81
C ALA A 90 -1.06 9.50 2.18
N SER A 91 -1.45 10.43 1.30
CA SER A 91 -2.70 10.34 0.54
C SER A 91 -2.73 9.13 -0.41
N ILE A 92 -1.63 8.83 -1.12
CA ILE A 92 -1.55 7.69 -2.03
C ILE A 92 -1.56 6.37 -1.26
N LEU A 93 -0.83 6.32 -0.13
CA LEU A 93 -0.77 5.15 0.74
C LEU A 93 -2.06 4.94 1.54
N GLY A 94 -2.96 5.93 1.60
CA GLY A 94 -4.20 5.86 2.37
C GLY A 94 -3.98 5.86 3.88
N ILE A 95 -2.88 6.45 4.38
CA ILE A 95 -2.56 6.51 5.81
C ILE A 95 -2.43 7.96 6.29
N ASN A 96 -2.57 8.17 7.60
CA ASN A 96 -2.31 9.48 8.19
C ASN A 96 -0.83 9.88 8.00
N ARG A 97 -0.54 11.13 7.65
CA ARG A 97 0.83 11.67 7.50
C ARG A 97 1.68 11.49 8.77
N ASN A 98 1.09 11.56 9.96
CA ASN A 98 1.80 11.29 11.22
C ASN A 98 2.21 9.81 11.32
N THR A 99 1.35 8.90 10.86
CA THR A 99 1.66 7.47 10.76
C THR A 99 2.77 7.23 9.75
N LEU A 100 2.71 7.85 8.57
CA LEU A 100 3.79 7.78 7.58
C LEU A 100 5.13 8.25 8.16
N ARG A 101 5.15 9.39 8.87
CA ARG A 101 6.36 9.90 9.52
C ARG A 101 6.94 8.92 10.54
N LYS A 102 6.10 8.31 11.37
CA LYS A 102 6.53 7.26 12.32
C LYS A 102 7.09 6.04 11.59
N LYS A 103 6.45 5.62 10.50
CA LYS A 103 6.89 4.47 9.68
C LYS A 103 8.24 4.72 9.00
N ILE A 104 8.47 5.92 8.47
CA ILE A 104 9.77 6.32 7.92
C ILE A 104 10.89 6.16 8.95
N GLN A 105 10.64 6.58 10.19
CA GLN A 105 11.60 6.43 11.29
C GLN A 105 11.78 4.97 11.70
N SER A 106 10.70 4.22 11.93
CA SER A 106 10.78 2.83 12.40
C SER A 106 11.41 1.88 11.38
N LEU A 107 11.24 2.15 10.08
CA LEU A 107 11.79 1.33 9.00
C LEU A 107 13.19 1.78 8.56
N ASN A 108 13.74 2.82 9.22
CA ASN A 108 15.03 3.43 8.86
C ASN A 108 15.10 3.75 7.36
N ILE A 109 14.12 4.50 6.88
CA ILE A 109 14.06 4.95 5.48
C ILE A 109 14.90 6.22 5.36
N ASP A 110 15.94 6.17 4.53
CA ASP A 110 16.82 7.29 4.27
C ASP A 110 16.22 8.20 3.19
N LEU A 111 15.64 9.32 3.63
CA LEU A 111 15.08 10.33 2.73
C LEU A 111 16.16 11.02 1.89
N GLY A 112 17.38 11.15 2.40
CA GLY A 112 18.50 11.76 1.67
C GLY A 112 18.87 10.95 0.44
N LYS A 113 18.95 9.62 0.59
CA LYS A 113 19.15 8.68 -0.52
C LYS A 113 18.04 8.78 -1.57
N ILE A 114 16.78 8.89 -1.16
CA ILE A 114 15.63 8.97 -2.09
C ILE A 114 15.66 10.28 -2.89
N VAL A 115 16.01 11.41 -2.28
CA VAL A 115 16.11 12.69 -2.98
C VAL A 115 17.24 12.66 -4.01
N GLY A 116 18.38 12.06 -3.68
CA GLY A 116 19.52 11.90 -4.59
C GLY A 116 19.17 11.15 -5.87
N ASP A 117 18.40 10.07 -5.77
CA ASP A 117 17.98 9.24 -6.92
C ASP A 117 16.97 9.94 -7.87
N VAL A 118 16.29 11.01 -7.43
CA VAL A 118 15.25 11.71 -8.23
C VAL A 118 15.82 12.92 -8.97
N GLY A 119 17.04 13.32 -8.64
CA GLY A 119 17.76 14.46 -9.24
C GLY A 119 18.82 14.09 -10.27
N ALA A 120 18.97 12.79 -10.60
CA ALA A 120 19.85 12.29 -11.65
C ALA A 120 19.09 12.01 -12.95
#